data_AF-A0A971R2K1-F1
#
_entry.id   AF-A0A971R2K1-F1
#
_cell.length_a   1.000
_cell.length_b   1.000
_cell.length_c   1.000
_cell.angle_alpha   90.00
_cell.angle_beta   90.00
_cell.angle_gamma   90.00
#
_symmetry.space_group_name_H-M   'P 1'
#
loop_
_entity.id
_entity.type
_entity.pdbx_description
1 polymer ?
#
loop_
_entity_poly.entity_id
_entity_poly.type
_entity_poly.pdbx_seq_one_letter_code
_entity_poly.pdbx_strand_id
1 'polypeptide(L)'
;MNYYDFGGWYTEGNLLSEELPYTFNTSDWLPTQGVTDTLPIVAWFPPIEYQFNVVADPPEGGEVMESGKFRHGDPMVLSAIPNDNYLFKNWTFEGAEFSDQPVWEGDSTFFFARSTCIGCTEFTIVGNFDLDVPDSITVDLRPEPPEGGQVSGGGQFPKGSSTVISALPNPGYGFGGWYYDPCGSFFSDYQSLTIGNLQEDWSLFASFYPLSGN
;
A
#
# COMPACT_ATOMS: atom_id res chain seq x y z
N MET A 1 -6.04 14.17 31.05
CA MET A 1 -6.06 12.88 31.78
C MET A 1 -6.99 11.96 31.00
N ASN A 2 -6.55 11.47 29.82
CA ASN A 2 -7.44 10.82 28.83
C ASN A 2 -6.98 9.39 28.46
N TYR A 3 -6.14 8.76 29.28
CA TYR A 3 -5.52 7.45 29.00
C TYR A 3 -5.86 6.39 30.05
N TYR A 4 -6.67 6.79 31.02
CA TYR A 4 -7.21 5.94 32.05
C TYR A 4 -8.69 6.27 32.15
N ASP A 5 -9.53 5.25 32.18
CA ASP A 5 -10.95 5.40 32.50
C ASP A 5 -11.13 5.35 34.01
N PHE A 6 -12.20 5.96 34.51
CA PHE A 6 -12.55 5.84 35.91
C PHE A 6 -13.16 4.46 36.18
N GLY A 7 -12.45 3.65 36.97
CA GLY A 7 -12.87 2.28 37.31
C GLY A 7 -13.61 2.16 38.64
N GLY A 8 -13.85 3.28 39.34
CA GLY A 8 -14.60 3.31 40.60
C GLY A 8 -13.79 3.80 41.82
N TRP A 9 -14.53 4.07 42.90
CA TRP A 9 -14.04 4.33 44.24
C TRP A 9 -13.98 3.01 45.01
N TYR A 10 -12.88 2.76 45.71
CA TYR A 10 -12.67 1.55 46.49
C TYR A 10 -12.24 1.90 47.91
N THR A 11 -12.56 1.05 48.88
CA THR A 11 -11.98 1.05 50.23
C THR A 11 -11.52 -0.34 50.60
N GLU A 12 -10.28 -0.47 51.08
CA GLU A 12 -9.70 -1.77 51.47
C GLU A 12 -9.84 -2.88 50.40
N GLY A 13 -9.85 -2.48 49.11
CA GLY A 13 -10.04 -3.38 47.97
C GLY A 13 -11.48 -3.68 47.58
N ASN A 14 -12.48 -3.21 48.33
CA ASN A 14 -13.90 -3.36 48.01
C ASN A 14 -14.42 -2.15 47.22
N LEU A 15 -15.18 -2.39 46.16
CA LEU A 15 -15.83 -1.36 45.35
C LEU A 15 -16.91 -0.64 46.17
N LEU A 16 -16.81 0.68 46.25
CA LEU A 16 -17.78 1.57 46.89
C LEU A 16 -18.77 2.18 45.88
N SER A 17 -18.27 2.62 44.72
CA SER A 17 -19.10 3.28 43.70
C SER A 17 -18.36 3.37 42.37
N GLU A 18 -19.09 3.25 41.26
CA GLU A 18 -18.58 3.52 39.90
C GLU A 18 -18.89 4.96 39.45
N GLU A 19 -19.53 5.77 40.30
CA GLU A 19 -19.96 7.13 39.95
C GLU A 19 -18.86 8.19 40.18
N LEU A 20 -18.84 9.19 39.30
CA LEU A 20 -18.07 10.42 39.44
C LEU A 20 -19.01 11.63 39.36
N PRO A 21 -19.23 12.38 40.47
CA PRO A 21 -18.65 12.18 41.81
C PRO A 21 -19.38 11.09 42.64
N TYR A 22 -18.65 10.45 43.56
CA TYR A 22 -19.25 9.62 44.61
C TYR A 22 -19.52 10.45 45.86
N THR A 23 -20.75 10.33 46.38
CA THR A 23 -21.15 10.95 47.65
C THR A 23 -21.45 9.85 48.66
N PHE A 24 -20.92 9.99 49.88
CA PHE A 24 -21.19 9.07 50.98
C PHE A 24 -21.50 9.86 52.24
N ASN A 25 -22.32 9.27 53.10
CA ASN A 25 -22.67 9.88 54.37
C ASN A 25 -21.61 9.51 55.42
N THR A 26 -20.99 10.52 56.02
CA THR A 26 -19.94 10.32 57.03
C THR A 26 -20.47 9.70 58.32
N SER A 27 -21.78 9.79 58.59
CA SER A 27 -22.41 9.15 59.76
C SER A 27 -22.44 7.63 59.70
N ASP A 28 -22.38 7.04 58.51
CA ASP A 28 -22.47 5.59 58.31
C ASP A 28 -21.15 4.88 58.69
N TRP A 29 -20.07 5.66 58.83
CA TRP A 29 -18.70 5.17 59.01
C TRP A 29 -18.01 5.69 60.28
N LEU A 30 -18.64 6.62 61.01
CA LEU A 30 -18.12 7.13 62.29
C LEU A 30 -18.98 6.58 63.45
N PRO A 31 -18.56 5.50 64.12
CA PRO A 31 -19.13 5.17 65.42
C PRO A 31 -18.64 6.21 66.43
N THR A 32 -19.57 7.05 66.87
CA THR A 32 -19.61 7.75 68.16
C THR A 32 -18.29 7.85 68.96
N GLN A 33 -17.80 9.10 69.10
CA GLN A 33 -16.85 9.60 70.12
C GLN A 33 -15.49 8.89 70.24
N GLY A 34 -14.44 9.53 69.71
CA GLY A 34 -13.04 9.24 70.02
C GLY A 34 -12.26 8.47 68.94
N VAL A 35 -12.89 8.16 67.82
CA VAL A 35 -12.27 7.41 66.72
C VAL A 35 -11.61 8.38 65.73
N THR A 36 -10.28 8.28 65.58
CA THR A 36 -9.48 8.93 64.52
C THR A 36 -9.27 7.99 63.34
N ASP A 37 -10.28 7.19 62.97
CA ASP A 37 -10.14 6.24 61.86
C ASP A 37 -10.28 6.98 60.54
N THR A 38 -9.21 6.97 59.75
CA THR A 38 -9.21 7.34 58.35
C THR A 38 -9.78 6.19 57.51
N LEU A 39 -10.88 6.43 56.80
CA LEU A 39 -11.37 5.52 55.76
C LEU A 39 -10.52 5.71 54.49
N PRO A 40 -9.72 4.72 54.06
CA PRO A 40 -8.82 4.86 52.93
C PRO A 40 -9.59 4.68 51.61
N ILE A 41 -10.27 5.74 51.17
CA ILE A 41 -10.94 5.77 49.86
C ILE A 41 -9.89 6.05 48.78
N VAL A 42 -9.83 5.19 47.77
CA VAL A 42 -8.96 5.34 46.61
C VAL A 42 -9.79 5.37 45.33
N ALA A 43 -9.45 6.27 44.41
CA ALA A 43 -9.96 6.24 43.05
C ALA A 43 -9.09 5.30 42.21
N TRP A 44 -9.70 4.36 41.49
CA TRP A 44 -9.01 3.44 40.61
C TRP A 44 -9.15 3.86 39.15
N PHE A 45 -8.04 3.83 38.43
CA PHE A 45 -7.91 4.26 37.05
C PHE A 45 -7.21 3.16 36.26
N PRO A 46 -7.94 2.13 35.77
CA PRO A 46 -7.35 1.09 34.94
C PRO A 46 -6.78 1.68 33.64
N PRO A 47 -5.66 1.14 33.12
CA PRO A 47 -5.16 1.52 31.81
C PRO A 47 -6.14 1.11 30.71
N ILE A 48 -6.31 1.97 29.71
CA ILE A 48 -7.09 1.66 28.51
C ILE A 48 -6.21 0.87 27.53
N GLU A 49 -6.74 -0.22 26.98
CA GLU A 49 -6.11 -0.97 25.88
C GLU A 49 -6.75 -0.56 24.55
N TYR A 50 -5.90 -0.29 23.57
CA TYR A 50 -6.28 0.09 22.22
C TYR A 50 -5.89 -1.01 21.24
N GLN A 51 -6.84 -1.48 20.45
CA GLN A 51 -6.61 -2.45 19.39
C GLN A 51 -6.09 -1.73 18.13
N PHE A 52 -4.90 -2.10 17.68
CA PHE A 52 -4.35 -1.68 16.39
C PHE A 52 -4.39 -2.86 15.42
N ASN A 53 -5.12 -2.67 14.33
CA ASN A 53 -5.19 -3.62 13.22
C ASN A 53 -4.29 -3.09 12.09
N VAL A 54 -3.21 -3.79 11.82
CA VAL A 54 -2.30 -3.47 10.72
C VAL A 54 -2.65 -4.36 9.54
N VAL A 55 -3.05 -3.76 8.42
CA VAL A 55 -3.56 -4.47 7.25
C VAL A 55 -2.79 -4.08 5.98
N ALA A 56 -2.61 -5.04 5.08
CA ALA A 56 -2.04 -4.79 3.76
C ALA A 56 -3.16 -4.39 2.78
N ASP A 57 -2.89 -3.40 1.92
CA ASP A 57 -3.78 -2.99 0.83
C ASP A 57 -3.00 -2.87 -0.50
N PRO A 58 -3.25 -3.74 -1.49
CA PRO A 58 -4.14 -4.89 -1.42
C PRO A 58 -3.59 -6.01 -0.50
N PRO A 59 -4.43 -6.91 0.04
CA PRO A 59 -4.00 -7.99 0.93
C PRO A 59 -2.97 -8.94 0.29
N GLU A 60 -3.07 -9.19 -1.02
CA GLU A 60 -2.10 -9.96 -1.78
C GLU A 60 -0.76 -9.24 -2.02
N GLY A 61 -0.70 -7.93 -1.77
CA GLY A 61 0.47 -7.10 -2.06
C GLY A 61 1.66 -7.32 -1.13
N GLY A 62 1.42 -7.81 0.08
CA GLY A 62 2.47 -8.12 1.03
C GLY A 62 1.96 -8.52 2.40
N GLU A 63 2.90 -8.86 3.27
CA GLU A 63 2.64 -9.12 4.69
C GLU A 63 2.97 -7.88 5.52
N VAL A 64 2.20 -7.64 6.59
CA VAL A 64 2.39 -6.52 7.51
C VAL A 64 2.38 -6.96 8.97
N MET A 65 3.20 -6.31 9.78
CA MET A 65 3.27 -6.42 11.25
C MET A 65 3.30 -4.99 11.81
N GLU A 66 2.91 -4.69 13.05
CA GLU A 66 2.54 -5.50 14.20
C GLU A 66 1.09 -5.17 14.62
N SER A 67 0.17 -6.14 14.50
CA SER A 67 -1.21 -5.98 15.00
C SER A 67 -1.31 -6.41 16.45
N GLY A 68 -2.13 -5.73 17.27
CA GLY A 68 -2.28 -6.11 18.67
C GLY A 68 -2.92 -5.05 19.55
N LYS A 69 -2.89 -5.31 20.87
CA LYS A 69 -3.36 -4.38 21.88
C LYS A 69 -2.20 -3.58 22.46
N PHE A 70 -2.35 -2.27 22.49
CA PHE A 70 -1.34 -1.33 22.97
C PHE A 70 -1.95 -0.37 23.98
N ARG A 71 -1.17 0.06 24.96
CA ARG A 71 -1.49 1.16 25.85
C ARG A 71 -0.83 2.43 25.36
N HIS A 72 -1.29 3.56 25.89
CA HIS A 72 -0.67 4.85 25.62
C HIS A 72 0.82 4.89 25.97
N GLY A 73 1.66 5.05 24.95
CA GLY A 73 3.12 5.15 25.08
C GLY A 73 3.85 3.81 24.95
N ASP A 74 3.13 2.73 24.67
CA ASP A 74 3.77 1.46 24.38
C ASP A 74 4.58 1.56 23.08
N PRO A 75 5.79 0.98 23.03
CA PRO A 75 6.59 0.95 21.81
C PRO A 75 5.90 0.12 20.73
N MET A 76 6.08 0.54 19.48
CA MET A 76 5.50 -0.11 18.30
C MET A 76 6.53 -0.19 17.19
N VAL A 77 6.63 -1.35 16.54
CA VAL A 77 7.46 -1.55 15.36
C VAL A 77 6.60 -2.09 14.22
N LEU A 78 6.40 -1.27 13.20
CA LEU A 78 5.70 -1.68 11.99
C LEU A 78 6.69 -2.17 10.96
N SER A 79 6.33 -3.23 10.25
CA SER A 79 7.13 -3.76 9.14
C SER A 79 6.24 -4.28 8.03
N ALA A 80 6.58 -3.95 6.79
CA ALA A 80 5.95 -4.45 5.58
C ALA A 80 6.94 -5.27 4.76
N ILE A 81 6.50 -6.43 4.28
CA ILE A 81 7.25 -7.31 3.40
C ILE A 81 6.42 -7.47 2.11
N PRO A 82 6.81 -6.83 0.99
CA PRO A 82 6.12 -7.00 -0.28
C PRO A 82 6.19 -8.45 -0.77
N ASN A 83 5.09 -8.91 -1.36
CA ASN A 83 5.06 -10.16 -2.11
C ASN A 83 5.68 -9.96 -3.51
N ASP A 84 5.92 -11.07 -4.23
CA ASP A 84 6.44 -11.03 -5.60
C ASP A 84 5.57 -10.13 -6.52
N ASN A 85 6.23 -9.28 -7.32
CA ASN A 85 5.61 -8.29 -8.21
C ASN A 85 4.84 -7.18 -7.46
N TYR A 86 5.21 -6.87 -6.23
CA TYR A 86 4.74 -5.69 -5.50
C TYR A 86 5.90 -4.90 -4.90
N LEU A 87 5.71 -3.60 -4.79
CA LEU A 87 6.57 -2.71 -4.00
C LEU A 87 5.76 -2.11 -2.86
N PHE A 88 6.40 -1.99 -1.71
CA PHE A 88 5.85 -1.20 -0.62
C PHE A 88 5.81 0.27 -1.06
N LYS A 89 4.65 0.90 -0.95
CA LYS A 89 4.43 2.29 -1.31
C LYS A 89 4.59 3.20 -0.09
N ASN A 90 3.74 3.02 0.92
CA ASN A 90 3.72 3.83 2.13
C ASN A 90 2.82 3.23 3.22
N TRP A 91 2.97 3.74 4.44
CA TRP A 91 2.04 3.54 5.54
C TRP A 91 1.04 4.69 5.64
N THR A 92 -0.23 4.37 5.86
CA THR A 92 -1.29 5.34 6.13
C THR A 92 -2.02 5.04 7.44
N PHE A 93 -2.48 6.10 8.10
CA PHE A 93 -3.28 6.06 9.33
C PHE A 93 -4.42 7.06 9.20
N GLU A 94 -5.66 6.62 9.45
CA GLU A 94 -6.89 7.43 9.17
C GLU A 94 -6.89 8.06 7.76
N GLY A 95 -6.32 7.36 6.78
CA GLY A 95 -6.22 7.81 5.39
C GLY A 95 -5.10 8.81 5.09
N ALA A 96 -4.33 9.25 6.10
CA ALA A 96 -3.18 10.13 5.92
C ALA A 96 -1.87 9.33 5.90
N GLU A 97 -1.01 9.63 4.92
CA GLU A 97 0.34 9.07 4.86
C GLU A 97 1.20 9.57 6.02
N PHE A 98 1.99 8.67 6.62
CA PHE A 98 2.93 9.04 7.68
C PHE A 98 4.34 8.48 7.51
N SER A 99 4.56 7.53 6.60
CA SER A 99 5.89 6.98 6.30
C SER A 99 5.92 6.32 4.92
N ASP A 100 6.99 6.53 4.17
CA ASP A 100 7.31 5.85 2.92
C ASP A 100 8.31 4.69 3.13
N GLN A 101 8.71 4.43 4.37
CA GLN A 101 9.65 3.36 4.71
C GLN A 101 8.90 2.10 5.11
N PRO A 102 9.33 0.91 4.64
CA PRO A 102 8.66 -0.35 4.98
C PRO A 102 8.79 -0.70 6.47
N VAL A 103 9.78 -0.14 7.18
CA VAL A 103 9.95 -0.26 8.62
C VAL A 103 9.74 1.10 9.27
N TRP A 104 8.89 1.15 10.29
CA TRP A 104 8.66 2.32 11.13
C TRP A 104 8.79 1.92 12.61
N GLU A 105 9.54 2.71 13.38
CA GLU A 105 9.75 2.50 14.81
C GLU A 105 9.29 3.74 15.58
N GLY A 106 8.52 3.52 16.64
CA GLY A 106 8.02 4.60 17.48
C GLY A 106 7.21 4.08 18.66
N ASP A 107 6.23 4.86 19.08
CA ASP A 107 5.29 4.49 20.14
C ASP A 107 3.86 4.86 19.75
N SER A 108 2.89 4.30 20.46
CA SER A 108 1.47 4.48 20.17
C SER A 108 1.00 5.94 20.29
N THR A 109 1.73 6.82 20.99
CA THR A 109 1.35 8.23 21.15
C THR A 109 1.39 8.97 19.82
N PHE A 110 2.21 8.50 18.88
CA PHE A 110 2.26 9.00 17.52
C PHE A 110 0.89 8.96 16.84
N PHE A 111 0.16 7.86 16.99
CA PHE A 111 -1.15 7.65 16.40
C PHE A 111 -2.24 8.41 17.17
N PHE A 112 -2.19 8.39 18.51
CA PHE A 112 -3.15 9.15 19.33
C PHE A 112 -3.07 10.65 19.11
N ALA A 113 -1.88 11.20 18.85
CA ALA A 113 -1.72 12.62 18.54
C ALA A 113 -2.29 13.00 17.15
N ARG A 114 -2.51 12.02 16.27
CA ARG A 114 -3.03 12.20 14.89
C ARG A 114 -4.49 11.83 14.73
N SER A 115 -5.00 10.96 15.60
CA SER A 115 -6.38 10.51 15.51
C SER A 115 -7.36 11.65 15.74
N THR A 116 -8.38 11.69 14.89
CA THR A 116 -9.53 12.59 15.06
C THR A 116 -10.67 11.94 15.86
N CYS A 117 -10.60 10.61 16.08
CA CYS A 117 -11.61 9.90 16.83
C CYS A 117 -11.42 10.05 18.35
N ILE A 118 -12.41 10.64 19.00
CA ILE A 118 -12.46 10.74 20.46
C ILE A 118 -13.25 9.54 20.99
N GLY A 119 -12.60 8.71 21.82
CA GLY A 119 -13.22 7.54 22.46
C GLY A 119 -13.15 6.24 21.66
N CYS A 120 -12.51 6.23 20.47
CA CYS A 120 -12.20 4.98 19.78
C CYS A 120 -11.17 4.18 20.59
N THR A 121 -11.41 2.87 20.68
CA THR A 121 -10.47 1.89 21.24
C THR A 121 -9.91 0.96 20.17
N GLU A 122 -10.29 1.16 18.91
CA GLU A 122 -9.84 0.36 17.78
C GLU A 122 -9.40 1.28 16.63
N PHE A 123 -8.25 0.99 16.05
CA PHE A 123 -7.63 1.75 14.98
C PHE A 123 -7.08 0.83 13.90
N THR A 124 -7.04 1.33 12.67
CA THR A 124 -6.46 0.63 11.53
C THR A 124 -5.29 1.40 10.95
N ILE A 125 -4.17 0.72 10.76
CA ILE A 125 -3.00 1.18 10.02
C ILE A 125 -2.93 0.36 8.74
N VAL A 126 -2.73 1.03 7.60
CA VAL A 126 -2.70 0.37 6.29
C VAL A 126 -1.29 0.47 5.72
N GLY A 127 -0.69 -0.68 5.41
CA GLY A 127 0.50 -0.78 4.59
C GLY A 127 0.08 -0.90 3.14
N ASN A 128 0.37 0.11 2.33
CA ASN A 128 -0.06 0.18 0.94
C ASN A 128 1.03 -0.39 0.04
N PHE A 129 0.62 -1.22 -0.92
CA PHE A 129 1.50 -1.84 -1.90
C PHE A 129 1.02 -1.48 -3.30
N ASP A 130 1.95 -1.12 -4.16
CA ASP A 130 1.69 -0.97 -5.59
C ASP A 130 2.23 -2.21 -6.31
N LEU A 131 1.55 -2.61 -7.38
CA LEU A 131 2.07 -3.63 -8.29
C LEU A 131 3.42 -3.17 -8.86
N ASP A 132 4.43 -4.00 -8.68
CA ASP A 132 5.72 -3.92 -9.37
C ASP A 132 5.65 -4.58 -10.74
N VAL A 133 4.59 -4.27 -11.48
CA VAL A 133 4.44 -4.72 -12.86
C VAL A 133 5.01 -3.60 -13.75
N PRO A 134 6.00 -3.88 -14.59
CA PRO A 134 6.58 -2.85 -15.43
C PRO A 134 5.50 -2.23 -16.33
N ASP A 135 5.51 -0.90 -16.53
CA ASP A 135 4.61 -0.18 -17.45
C ASP A 135 4.39 -0.97 -18.75
N SER A 136 3.17 -1.13 -19.24
CA SER A 136 2.99 -1.83 -20.53
C SER A 136 3.49 -0.96 -21.69
N ILE A 137 4.33 -1.54 -22.55
CA ILE A 137 4.87 -0.94 -23.76
C ILE A 137 4.11 -1.46 -24.96
N THR A 138 3.66 -0.56 -25.83
CA THR A 138 3.00 -0.88 -27.10
C THR A 138 4.02 -0.96 -28.22
N VAL A 139 3.97 -2.02 -29.01
CA VAL A 139 4.71 -2.16 -30.27
C VAL A 139 3.69 -2.18 -31.40
N ASP A 140 3.55 -1.05 -32.10
CA ASP A 140 2.67 -0.86 -33.24
C ASP A 140 3.43 -1.09 -34.55
N LEU A 141 2.88 -1.95 -35.41
CA LEU A 141 3.50 -2.37 -36.67
C LEU A 141 2.49 -2.27 -37.81
N ARG A 142 2.90 -1.67 -38.92
CA ARG A 142 2.08 -1.67 -40.15
C ARG A 142 2.88 -1.99 -41.42
N PRO A 143 2.28 -2.64 -42.42
CA PRO A 143 2.87 -2.77 -43.75
C PRO A 143 2.66 -1.49 -44.60
N GLU A 144 3.63 -1.13 -45.44
CA GLU A 144 3.56 0.03 -46.35
C GLU A 144 4.18 -0.30 -47.73
N PRO A 145 3.39 -0.40 -48.82
CA PRO A 145 1.93 -0.33 -48.83
C PRO A 145 1.28 -1.56 -48.16
N PRO A 146 0.02 -1.45 -47.70
CA PRO A 146 -0.66 -2.54 -47.02
C PRO A 146 -0.79 -3.85 -47.82
N GLU A 147 -0.94 -3.74 -49.15
CA GLU A 147 -0.97 -4.89 -50.06
C GLU A 147 0.41 -5.53 -50.30
N GLY A 148 1.49 -4.85 -49.88
CA GLY A 148 2.86 -5.29 -50.12
C GLY A 148 3.30 -6.48 -49.25
N GLY A 149 2.67 -6.66 -48.09
CA GLY A 149 3.00 -7.76 -47.18
C GLY A 149 2.22 -7.75 -45.87
N GLN A 150 2.57 -8.68 -44.99
CA GLN A 150 2.03 -8.79 -43.64
C GLN A 150 3.13 -8.54 -42.60
N VAL A 151 2.76 -8.04 -41.43
CA VAL A 151 3.66 -7.86 -40.28
C VAL A 151 3.12 -8.61 -39.06
N SER A 152 4.01 -9.09 -38.21
CA SER A 152 3.67 -9.77 -36.95
C SER A 152 4.68 -9.41 -35.85
N GLY A 153 4.32 -9.69 -34.59
CA GLY A 153 5.16 -9.42 -33.42
C GLY A 153 4.85 -8.13 -32.67
N GLY A 154 3.87 -7.34 -33.15
CA GLY A 154 3.33 -6.18 -32.44
C GLY A 154 2.34 -6.59 -31.34
N GLY A 155 1.96 -5.64 -30.49
CA GLY A 155 1.07 -5.85 -29.36
C GLY A 155 1.49 -5.07 -28.11
N GLN A 156 0.94 -5.43 -26.96
CA GLN A 156 1.34 -4.89 -25.66
C GLN A 156 2.24 -5.86 -24.91
N PHE A 157 3.27 -5.33 -24.28
CA PHE A 157 4.33 -6.08 -23.63
C PHE A 157 4.69 -5.46 -22.29
N PRO A 158 5.08 -6.23 -21.26
CA PRO A 158 5.65 -5.65 -20.03
C PRO A 158 6.92 -4.85 -20.36
N LYS A 159 7.11 -3.67 -19.77
CA LYS A 159 8.39 -2.96 -19.84
C LYS A 159 9.55 -3.85 -19.37
N GLY A 160 10.67 -3.74 -20.07
CA GLY A 160 11.85 -4.60 -19.93
C GLY A 160 11.78 -5.91 -20.72
N SER A 161 10.60 -6.32 -21.21
CA SER A 161 10.49 -7.55 -22.00
C SER A 161 11.00 -7.38 -23.44
N SER A 162 10.83 -8.40 -24.26
CA SER A 162 11.26 -8.44 -25.66
C SER A 162 10.21 -9.07 -26.56
N THR A 163 10.15 -8.64 -27.81
CA THR A 163 9.31 -9.26 -28.85
C THR A 163 10.10 -9.51 -30.13
N VAL A 164 9.68 -10.52 -30.91
CA VAL A 164 10.22 -10.77 -32.25
C VAL A 164 9.24 -10.24 -33.27
N ILE A 165 9.69 -9.27 -34.07
CA ILE A 165 8.91 -8.73 -35.17
C ILE A 165 9.32 -9.41 -36.48
N SER A 166 8.37 -9.54 -37.42
CA SER A 166 8.60 -10.18 -38.72
C SER A 166 7.73 -9.55 -39.80
N ALA A 167 8.30 -9.40 -40.99
CA ALA A 167 7.62 -8.93 -42.20
C ALA A 167 7.59 -10.04 -43.25
N LEU A 168 6.44 -10.33 -43.85
CA LEU A 168 6.28 -11.33 -44.91
C LEU A 168 5.76 -10.64 -46.19
N PRO A 169 6.60 -10.47 -47.22
CA PRO A 169 6.16 -9.92 -48.51
C PRO A 169 5.10 -10.81 -49.17
N ASN A 170 4.10 -10.16 -49.77
CA ASN A 170 3.14 -10.85 -50.62
C ASN A 170 3.77 -11.19 -51.98
N PRO A 171 3.20 -12.15 -52.74
CA PRO A 171 3.68 -12.48 -54.08
C PRO A 171 3.79 -11.24 -54.98
N GLY A 172 4.94 -11.08 -55.64
CA GLY A 172 5.23 -9.91 -56.49
C GLY A 172 5.82 -8.72 -55.74
N TYR A 173 6.11 -8.82 -54.44
CA TYR A 173 6.77 -7.79 -53.64
C TYR A 173 8.09 -8.28 -53.02
N GLY A 174 9.01 -7.34 -52.79
CA GLY A 174 10.23 -7.52 -52.01
C GLY A 174 10.22 -6.66 -50.75
N PHE A 175 10.85 -7.14 -49.68
CA PHE A 175 11.01 -6.37 -48.43
C PHE A 175 12.14 -5.34 -48.58
N GLY A 176 11.85 -4.08 -48.30
CA GLY A 176 12.78 -2.96 -48.36
C GLY A 176 13.43 -2.60 -47.03
N GLY A 177 12.77 -2.88 -45.89
CA GLY A 177 13.28 -2.58 -44.55
C GLY A 177 12.18 -2.19 -43.56
N TRP A 178 12.54 -2.14 -42.28
CA TRP A 178 11.77 -1.53 -41.20
C TRP A 178 12.17 -0.06 -41.02
N TYR A 179 11.18 0.79 -40.76
CA TYR A 179 11.34 2.23 -40.59
C TYR A 179 10.49 2.73 -39.43
N TYR A 180 10.92 3.80 -38.76
CA TYR A 180 10.12 4.45 -37.72
C TYR A 180 8.92 5.20 -38.31
N ASP A 181 7.75 5.02 -37.70
CA ASP A 181 6.53 5.73 -38.06
C ASP A 181 6.31 6.92 -37.11
N PRO A 182 5.98 8.14 -37.58
CA PRO A 182 5.82 8.59 -38.97
C PRO A 182 7.05 9.25 -39.60
N CYS A 183 8.20 9.27 -38.92
CA CYS A 183 9.35 10.03 -39.37
C CYS A 183 10.10 9.40 -40.56
N GLY A 184 9.92 8.10 -40.82
CA GLY A 184 10.48 7.39 -41.97
C GLY A 184 11.99 7.13 -41.89
N SER A 185 12.63 7.29 -40.73
CA SER A 185 14.04 6.95 -40.57
C SER A 185 14.24 5.45 -40.62
N PHE A 186 15.33 5.01 -41.28
CA PHE A 186 15.68 3.60 -41.40
C PHE A 186 16.00 2.99 -40.03
N PHE A 187 15.39 1.85 -39.74
CA PHE A 187 15.64 1.09 -38.51
C PHE A 187 16.43 -0.20 -38.78
N SER A 188 16.01 -1.02 -39.74
CA SER A 188 16.65 -2.31 -40.02
C SER A 188 16.33 -2.84 -41.42
N ASP A 189 17.24 -3.61 -42.01
CA ASP A 189 17.06 -4.37 -43.25
C ASP A 189 16.78 -5.87 -43.00
N TYR A 190 16.75 -6.31 -41.74
CA TYR A 190 16.39 -7.69 -41.38
C TYR A 190 14.88 -7.90 -41.42
N GLN A 191 14.46 -8.91 -42.19
CA GLN A 191 13.06 -9.27 -42.34
C GLN A 191 12.40 -9.70 -41.01
N SER A 192 13.17 -10.35 -40.12
CA SER A 192 12.75 -10.66 -38.75
C SER A 192 13.87 -10.31 -37.77
N LEU A 193 13.52 -9.65 -36.67
CA LEU A 193 14.45 -9.28 -35.61
C LEU A 193 13.76 -9.22 -34.24
N THR A 194 14.57 -9.26 -33.18
CA THR A 194 14.10 -9.07 -31.80
C THR A 194 14.25 -7.62 -31.39
N ILE A 195 13.17 -6.99 -30.91
CA ILE A 195 13.24 -5.76 -30.12
C ILE A 195 13.35 -6.19 -28.65
N GLY A 196 14.55 -6.02 -28.08
CA GLY A 196 14.82 -6.34 -26.68
C GLY A 196 14.68 -5.12 -25.78
N ASN A 197 14.47 -5.37 -24.49
CA ASN A 197 14.44 -4.35 -23.45
C ASN A 197 13.50 -3.18 -23.78
N LEU A 198 12.21 -3.47 -23.94
CA LEU A 198 11.17 -2.48 -24.26
C LEU A 198 11.04 -1.46 -23.12
N GLN A 199 11.35 -0.18 -23.36
CA GLN A 199 11.31 0.88 -22.33
C GLN A 199 10.28 1.98 -22.60
N GLU A 200 9.83 2.11 -23.84
CA GLU A 200 8.88 3.10 -24.33
C GLU A 200 8.15 2.53 -25.56
N ASP A 201 7.04 3.14 -25.97
CA ASP A 201 6.26 2.68 -27.13
C ASP A 201 7.07 2.71 -28.44
N TRP A 202 6.90 1.68 -29.25
CA TRP A 202 7.51 1.54 -30.57
C TRP A 202 6.43 1.65 -31.64
N SER A 203 6.70 2.44 -32.68
CA SER A 203 5.87 2.49 -33.88
C SER A 203 6.76 2.36 -35.11
N LEU A 204 6.59 1.26 -35.86
CA LEU A 204 7.37 0.93 -37.04
C LEU A 204 6.47 0.58 -38.22
N PHE A 205 6.95 0.82 -39.43
CA PHE A 205 6.37 0.24 -40.63
C PHE A 205 7.37 -0.58 -41.44
N ALA A 206 6.89 -1.65 -42.06
CA ALA A 206 7.64 -2.49 -43.00
C ALA A 206 7.44 -2.00 -44.43
N SER A 207 8.52 -1.64 -45.12
CA SER A 207 8.47 -1.16 -46.49
C SER A 207 8.44 -2.30 -47.52
N PHE A 208 7.36 -2.29 -48.29
CA PHE A 208 6.97 -3.00 -49.50
C PHE A 208 7.48 -2.41 -50.83
N TYR A 209 8.13 -3.15 -51.75
CA TYR A 209 8.28 -2.68 -53.14
C TYR A 209 7.90 -3.76 -54.17
N PRO A 210 7.22 -3.40 -55.29
CA PRO A 210 6.91 -4.36 -56.35
C PRO A 210 8.17 -4.89 -57.03
N LEU A 211 8.22 -6.20 -57.26
CA LEU A 211 9.24 -6.83 -58.10
C LEU A 211 8.84 -6.66 -59.57
N SER A 212 9.75 -6.16 -60.39
CA SER A 212 9.52 -6.08 -61.83
C SER A 212 9.41 -7.49 -62.39
N GLY A 213 8.32 -7.77 -63.12
CA GLY A 213 8.20 -9.03 -63.85
C GLY A 213 9.26 -9.11 -64.93
N ASN A 214 10.06 -10.18 -64.92
CA ASN A 214 10.86 -10.59 -66.08
C ASN A 214 9.97 -11.26 -67.13
#